data_AF-A0A5C7LKN2-F1
#
_entry.id   AF-A0A5C7LKN2-F1
#
_cell.length_a   1.000
_cell.length_b   1.000
_cell.length_c   1.000
_cell.angle_alpha   90.00
_cell.angle_beta   90.00
_cell.angle_gamma   90.00
#
_symmetry.space_group_name_H-M   'P 1'
#
loop_
_entity.id
_entity.type
_entity.pdbx_description
1 polymer ?
#
loop_
_entity_poly.entity_id
_entity_poly.type
_entity_poly.pdbx_seq_one_letter_code
_entity_poly.pdbx_strand_id
1 'polypeptide(L)'
;MREYTLVMPRPWLSRALVEEICLKRAARYLGDSEIPVRPDGPWSSMPVSLFWQDNPPTNYTNAFGVYFKHGRELMICEINGFDGQVAAVYTDRPRVATYSAYGHDMHSLDTSGNISIDGGRLYTRILGTPGSYSVGKIDLFKQVLMDTDGEVIGNLKQKFKGW
;
A
#
# COMPACT_ATOMS: atom_id res chain seq x y z
N MET A 1 -19.57 -11.44 5.75
CA MET A 1 -18.37 -10.74 5.25
C MET A 1 -17.96 -9.77 6.34
N ARG A 2 -16.68 -9.73 6.72
CA ARG A 2 -16.20 -8.82 7.76
C ARG A 2 -15.59 -7.59 7.09
N GLU A 3 -15.80 -6.42 7.69
CA GLU A 3 -15.28 -5.14 7.22
C GLU A 3 -14.15 -4.70 8.14
N TYR A 4 -13.03 -4.29 7.53
CA TYR A 4 -11.85 -3.80 8.24
C TYR A 4 -11.55 -2.39 7.77
N THR A 5 -11.18 -1.56 8.71
CA THR A 5 -10.52 -0.29 8.46
C THR A 5 -9.13 -0.57 7.89
N LEU A 6 -8.85 -0.07 6.68
CA LEU A 6 -7.48 -0.08 6.17
C LEU A 6 -6.72 1.11 6.78
N VAL A 7 -5.55 0.83 7.34
CA VAL A 7 -4.55 1.83 7.73
C VAL A 7 -3.41 1.72 6.73
N MET A 8 -3.18 2.79 5.98
CA MET A 8 -2.04 2.89 5.08
C MET A 8 -0.79 3.33 5.85
N PRO A 9 0.40 2.92 5.38
CA PRO A 9 1.63 3.53 5.83
C PRO A 9 1.60 5.04 5.57
N ARG A 10 2.40 5.80 6.32
CA ARG A 10 2.54 7.24 6.09
C ARG A 10 2.94 7.45 4.62
N PRO A 11 2.17 8.24 3.85
CA PRO A 11 2.45 8.32 2.43
C PRO A 11 3.83 8.92 2.18
N TRP A 12 4.56 8.30 1.25
CA TRP A 12 5.89 8.71 0.83
C TRP A 12 5.88 10.11 0.20
N LEU A 13 4.83 10.40 -0.57
CA LEU A 13 4.56 11.73 -1.09
C LEU A 13 3.68 12.52 -0.12
N SER A 14 3.88 13.84 -0.06
CA SER A 14 2.97 14.70 0.69
C SER A 14 1.56 14.67 0.08
N ARG A 15 0.55 14.88 0.93
CA ARG A 15 -0.85 15.02 0.51
C ARG A 15 -1.04 15.93 -0.69
N ALA A 16 -0.54 17.16 -0.58
CA ALA A 16 -0.71 18.16 -1.62
C ALA A 16 -0.15 17.68 -2.97
N LEU A 17 0.97 16.96 -2.95
CA LEU A 17 1.57 16.41 -4.16
C LEU A 17 0.77 15.22 -4.72
N VAL A 18 0.26 14.33 -3.86
CA VAL A 18 -0.64 13.24 -4.29
C VAL A 18 -1.89 13.81 -4.95
N GLU A 19 -2.56 14.77 -4.31
CA GLU A 19 -3.75 15.44 -4.83
C GLU A 19 -3.46 16.13 -6.17
N GLU A 20 -2.33 16.85 -6.27
CA GLU A 20 -1.88 17.49 -7.49
C GLU A 20 -1.68 16.49 -8.64
N ILE A 21 -1.03 15.36 -8.37
CA ILE A 21 -0.82 14.29 -9.36
C ILE A 21 -2.16 13.71 -9.82
N CYS A 22 -3.06 13.42 -8.88
CA CYS A 22 -4.37 12.85 -9.18
C CYS A 22 -5.20 13.77 -10.07
N LEU A 23 -5.20 15.07 -9.77
CA LEU A 23 -5.86 16.08 -10.59
C LEU A 23 -5.22 16.20 -11.97
N LYS A 24 -3.89 16.35 -12.06
CA LYS A 24 -3.17 16.54 -13.33
C LYS A 24 -3.24 15.33 -14.26
N ARG A 25 -3.31 14.11 -13.69
CA ARG A 25 -3.31 12.86 -14.44
C ARG A 25 -4.70 12.24 -14.57
N ALA A 26 -5.75 12.84 -14.00
CA ALA A 26 -7.06 12.19 -13.87
C ALA A 26 -6.91 10.76 -13.31
N ALA A 27 -6.14 10.64 -12.24
CA ALA A 27 -5.74 9.38 -11.63
C ALA A 27 -6.31 9.25 -10.21
N ARG A 28 -6.34 8.01 -9.71
CA ARG A 28 -6.55 7.70 -8.29
C ARG A 28 -5.29 7.09 -7.70
N TYR A 29 -5.03 7.35 -6.44
CA TYR A 29 -3.92 6.84 -5.66
C TYR A 29 -4.38 5.54 -5.01
N LEU A 30 -3.48 4.57 -5.00
CA LEU A 30 -3.76 3.19 -4.60
C LEU A 30 -3.04 2.81 -3.31
N GLY A 31 -2.11 3.65 -2.85
CA GLY A 31 -1.19 3.38 -1.74
C GLY A 31 0.27 3.36 -2.20
N ASP A 32 1.15 3.14 -1.23
CA ASP A 32 2.59 3.00 -1.48
C ASP A 32 3.01 1.54 -1.35
N SER A 33 3.94 1.09 -2.17
CA SER A 33 4.56 -0.23 -2.03
C SER A 33 5.91 -0.26 -2.74
N GLU A 34 6.80 -1.12 -2.28
CA GLU A 34 7.90 -1.60 -3.13
C GLU A 34 7.33 -2.25 -4.39
N ILE A 35 8.01 -2.04 -5.52
CA ILE A 35 7.69 -2.62 -6.84
C ILE A 35 8.93 -3.29 -7.40
N PRO A 36 8.81 -4.27 -8.30
CA PRO A 36 9.99 -4.82 -8.95
C PRO A 36 10.57 -3.76 -9.91
N VAL A 37 11.90 -3.61 -9.93
CA VAL A 37 12.59 -2.60 -10.79
C VAL A 37 12.40 -2.91 -12.28
N ARG A 38 12.11 -4.17 -12.61
CA ARG A 38 11.69 -4.70 -13.91
C ARG A 38 10.90 -6.00 -13.67
N PRO A 39 10.14 -6.54 -14.63
CA PRO A 39 9.23 -7.67 -14.40
C PRO A 39 9.84 -8.91 -13.71
N ASP A 40 11.13 -9.18 -13.94
CA ASP A 40 11.90 -10.29 -13.37
C ASP A 40 13.05 -9.81 -12.45
N GLY A 41 13.00 -8.54 -12.05
CA GLY A 41 14.07 -7.84 -11.36
C GLY A 41 14.01 -7.93 -9.84
N PRO A 42 15.04 -7.40 -9.16
CA PRO A 42 14.95 -7.17 -7.74
C PRO A 42 13.85 -6.15 -7.45
N TRP A 43 13.33 -6.19 -6.22
CA TRP A 43 12.40 -5.20 -5.72
C TRP A 43 13.11 -3.88 -5.43
N SER A 44 12.37 -2.78 -5.54
CA SER A 44 12.85 -1.46 -5.16
C SER A 44 13.20 -1.46 -3.68
N SER A 45 14.27 -0.75 -3.31
CA SER A 45 14.66 -0.56 -1.91
C SER A 45 13.91 0.58 -1.21
N MET A 46 13.07 1.29 -1.97
CA MET A 46 12.24 2.39 -1.51
C MET A 46 10.82 2.19 -2.06
N PRO A 47 9.79 2.63 -1.33
CA PRO A 47 8.42 2.55 -1.79
C PRO A 47 8.20 3.48 -2.98
N VAL A 48 7.24 3.08 -3.79
CA VAL A 48 6.73 3.85 -4.93
C VAL A 48 5.27 4.15 -4.65
N SER A 49 4.87 5.40 -4.85
CA SER A 49 3.47 5.80 -4.78
C SER A 49 2.74 5.36 -6.03
N LEU A 50 1.71 4.55 -5.85
CA LEU A 50 1.01 3.87 -6.93
C LEU A 50 -0.26 4.62 -7.31
N PHE A 51 -0.46 4.78 -8.60
CA PHE A 51 -1.61 5.48 -9.16
C PHE A 51 -2.26 4.68 -10.28
N TRP A 52 -3.55 4.91 -10.49
CA TRP A 52 -4.36 4.30 -11.54
C TRP A 52 -5.11 5.36 -12.34
N GLN A 53 -5.07 5.23 -13.66
CA GLN A 53 -5.84 6.00 -14.63
C GLN A 53 -6.80 5.06 -15.36
N ASP A 54 -8.08 5.43 -15.44
CA ASP A 54 -9.04 4.64 -16.21
C ASP A 54 -8.82 4.78 -17.72
N ASN A 55 -8.27 5.92 -18.16
CA ASN A 55 -7.98 6.21 -19.57
C ASN A 55 -6.52 6.70 -19.72
N PRO A 56 -5.52 5.81 -19.67
CA PRO A 56 -4.11 6.19 -19.85
C PRO A 56 -3.84 6.61 -21.31
N PRO A 57 -2.75 7.35 -21.58
CA PRO A 57 -2.32 7.62 -22.94
C PRO A 57 -2.05 6.31 -23.72
N THR A 58 -2.14 6.37 -25.05
CA THR A 58 -1.91 5.21 -25.93
C THR A 58 -0.54 4.56 -25.65
N ASN A 59 -0.52 3.23 -25.52
CA ASN A 59 0.64 2.39 -25.21
C ASN A 59 1.13 2.39 -23.75
N TYR A 60 0.40 3.00 -22.81
CA TYR A 60 0.69 2.91 -21.38
C TYR A 60 -0.30 2.01 -20.67
N THR A 61 0.15 1.39 -19.57
CA THR A 61 -0.73 0.64 -18.68
C THR A 61 -1.61 1.61 -17.87
N ASN A 62 -2.71 1.09 -17.32
CA ASN A 62 -3.57 1.89 -16.43
C ASN A 62 -2.88 2.31 -15.14
N ALA A 63 -1.76 1.68 -14.76
CA ALA A 63 -1.14 1.90 -13.47
C ALA A 63 0.30 2.40 -13.62
N PHE A 64 0.65 3.41 -12.82
CA PHE A 64 1.98 4.01 -12.84
C PHE A 64 2.46 4.29 -11.42
N GLY A 65 3.77 4.40 -11.29
CA GLY A 65 4.45 4.68 -10.03
C GLY A 65 5.10 6.05 -10.04
N VAL A 66 5.18 6.69 -8.87
CA VAL A 66 5.91 7.92 -8.65
C VAL A 66 6.87 7.74 -7.47
N TYR A 67 8.12 8.14 -7.65
CA TYR A 67 9.16 7.99 -6.63
C TYR A 67 10.21 9.10 -6.71
N PHE A 68 10.99 9.26 -5.64
CA PHE A 68 12.14 10.18 -5.64
C PHE A 68 13.43 9.44 -6.02
N LYS A 69 14.03 9.79 -7.16
CA LYS A 69 15.38 9.34 -7.51
C LYS A 69 16.40 10.15 -6.72
N HIS A 70 17.24 9.43 -5.97
CA HIS A 70 18.27 10.00 -5.09
C HIS A 70 17.74 11.08 -4.12
N GLY A 71 16.46 10.97 -3.71
CA GLY A 71 15.82 11.90 -2.77
C GLY A 71 15.61 13.32 -3.30
N ARG A 72 15.78 13.57 -4.61
CA ARG A 72 15.75 14.93 -5.18
C ARG A 72 14.83 15.08 -6.38
N GLU A 73 14.81 14.10 -7.25
CA GLU A 73 14.07 14.18 -8.52
C GLU A 73 12.83 13.31 -8.47
N LEU A 74 11.67 13.91 -8.70
CA LEU A 74 10.43 13.17 -8.82
C LEU A 74 10.39 12.49 -10.19
N MET A 75 10.32 11.17 -10.19
CA MET A 75 10.30 10.34 -11.38
C MET A 75 8.97 9.60 -11.48
N ILE A 76 8.54 9.36 -12.72
CA ILE A 76 7.42 8.47 -13.04
C ILE A 76 7.97 7.16 -13.63
N CYS A 77 7.38 6.03 -13.26
CA CYS A 77 7.73 4.73 -13.81
C CYS A 77 6.48 3.90 -14.13
N GLU A 78 6.67 2.90 -15.00
CA GLU A 78 5.71 1.82 -15.17
C GLU A 78 5.87 0.82 -14.02
N ILE A 79 4.76 0.25 -13.54
CA ILE A 79 4.78 -0.74 -12.45
C ILE A 79 4.71 -2.19 -12.93
N ASN A 80 5.36 -2.47 -14.06
CA ASN A 80 5.32 -3.78 -14.70
C ASN A 80 5.85 -4.87 -13.75
N GLY A 81 5.06 -5.94 -13.56
CA GLY A 81 5.39 -7.05 -12.66
C GLY A 81 4.85 -6.90 -11.23
N PHE A 82 4.27 -5.76 -10.86
CA PHE A 82 3.49 -5.64 -9.64
C PHE A 82 2.07 -6.19 -9.87
N ASP A 83 1.66 -7.19 -9.08
CA ASP A 83 0.35 -7.85 -9.22
C ASP A 83 -0.79 -7.12 -8.47
N GLY A 84 -0.51 -5.94 -7.91
CA GLY A 84 -1.48 -5.17 -7.14
C GLY A 84 -1.65 -5.67 -5.69
N GLN A 85 -1.02 -6.78 -5.28
CA GLN A 85 -1.24 -7.36 -3.97
C GLN A 85 -0.17 -6.96 -2.95
N VAL A 86 -0.52 -6.84 -1.68
CA VAL A 86 0.45 -6.66 -0.58
C VAL A 86 0.08 -7.55 0.58
N ALA A 87 1.08 -8.10 1.28
CA ALA A 87 0.85 -8.81 2.53
C ALA A 87 0.40 -7.82 3.60
N ALA A 88 -0.63 -8.18 4.37
CA ALA A 88 -1.19 -7.32 5.40
C ALA A 88 -1.56 -8.13 6.63
N VAL A 89 -1.53 -7.46 7.78
CA VAL A 89 -1.95 -8.00 9.06
C VAL A 89 -3.32 -7.43 9.42
N TYR A 90 -4.19 -8.30 9.91
CA TYR A 90 -5.57 -7.99 10.22
C TYR A 90 -5.85 -8.32 11.67
N THR A 91 -6.43 -7.37 12.39
CA THR A 91 -6.82 -7.49 13.79
C THR A 91 -8.34 -7.48 13.88
N ASP A 92 -8.93 -8.35 14.70
CA ASP A 92 -10.40 -8.43 14.84
C ASP A 92 -10.96 -7.39 15.83
N ARG A 93 -10.10 -6.86 16.71
CA ARG A 93 -10.42 -5.87 17.75
C ARG A 93 -9.19 -4.97 18.02
N PRO A 94 -9.16 -3.72 17.53
CA PRO A 94 -10.11 -3.10 16.59
C PRO A 94 -10.07 -3.81 15.22
N ARG A 95 -11.10 -3.65 14.38
CA ARG A 95 -11.13 -4.27 13.03
C ARG A 95 -10.23 -3.52 12.05
N VAL A 96 -8.92 -3.70 12.17
CA VAL A 96 -7.93 -2.97 11.37
C VAL A 96 -7.18 -3.92 10.46
N ALA A 97 -6.85 -3.45 9.26
CA ALA A 97 -5.94 -4.07 8.32
C ALA A 97 -4.79 -3.08 8.06
N THR A 98 -3.54 -3.54 8.09
CA THR A 98 -2.37 -2.69 7.86
C THR A 98 -1.29 -3.47 7.13
N TYR A 99 -0.51 -2.77 6.32
CA TYR A 99 0.71 -3.27 5.70
C TYR A 99 1.79 -2.18 5.78
N SER A 100 3.07 -2.56 5.63
CA SER A 100 4.14 -1.58 5.43
C SER A 100 4.45 -1.42 3.94
N ALA A 101 4.73 -0.19 3.51
CA ALA A 101 5.17 0.08 2.15
C ALA A 101 6.66 -0.26 1.94
N TYR A 102 7.44 -0.26 3.01
CA TYR A 102 8.86 -0.58 3.01
C TYR A 102 9.09 -2.04 3.34
N GLY A 103 10.15 -2.62 2.79
CA GLY A 103 10.69 -3.89 3.23
C GLY A 103 10.91 -3.86 4.75
N HIS A 104 11.53 -2.81 5.29
CA HIS A 104 11.84 -2.66 6.71
C HIS A 104 11.19 -1.38 7.28
N ASP A 105 9.95 -1.46 7.74
CA ASP A 105 9.29 -0.39 8.51
C ASP A 105 8.27 -0.99 9.47
N MET A 106 8.22 -0.44 10.68
CA MET A 106 7.44 -0.96 11.80
C MET A 106 6.23 -0.07 12.10
N HIS A 107 5.03 -0.66 12.07
CA HIS A 107 3.79 0.03 12.41
C HIS A 107 3.02 -0.69 13.52
N SER A 108 2.41 0.08 14.41
CA SER A 108 1.44 -0.43 15.38
C SER A 108 0.05 -0.53 14.76
N LEU A 109 -0.64 -1.64 15.03
CA LEU A 109 -1.91 -2.01 14.39
C LEU A 109 -3.14 -1.68 15.23
N ASP A 110 -3.01 -1.69 16.56
CA ASP A 110 -4.05 -1.24 17.47
C ASP A 110 -3.66 0.13 18.07
N THR A 111 -4.66 0.88 18.52
CA THR A 111 -4.45 2.20 19.15
C THR A 111 -3.70 2.12 20.49
N SER A 112 -3.40 0.90 20.95
CA SER A 112 -2.71 0.61 22.21
C SER A 112 -1.25 0.15 22.00
N GLY A 113 -0.79 0.01 20.75
CA GLY A 113 0.57 -0.43 20.42
C GLY A 113 0.88 -1.91 20.67
N ASN A 114 -0.10 -2.77 20.96
CA ASN A 114 0.16 -4.16 21.39
C ASN A 114 0.50 -5.12 20.25
N ILE A 115 0.09 -4.78 19.03
CA ILE A 115 0.41 -5.58 17.84
C ILE A 115 1.13 -4.66 16.88
N SER A 116 2.26 -5.12 16.38
CA SER A 116 3.04 -4.40 15.38
C SER A 116 3.42 -5.29 14.22
N ILE A 117 3.45 -4.71 13.03
CA ILE A 117 3.96 -5.32 11.79
C ILE A 117 5.29 -4.66 11.45
N ASP A 118 6.28 -5.45 11.05
CA ASP A 118 7.49 -5.02 10.38
C ASP A 118 7.63 -5.83 9.10
N GLY A 119 7.56 -5.19 7.95
CA GLY A 119 7.70 -5.92 6.69
C GLY A 119 6.80 -5.42 5.56
N GLY A 120 7.37 -5.36 4.36
CA GLY A 120 6.67 -4.95 3.15
C GLY A 120 6.00 -6.10 2.39
N ARG A 121 5.91 -5.95 1.08
CA ARG A 121 5.44 -7.03 0.19
C ARG A 121 6.36 -8.26 0.21
N LEU A 122 7.67 -8.04 0.39
CA LEU A 122 8.69 -9.09 0.31
C LEU A 122 8.67 -10.06 1.49
N TYR A 123 8.44 -9.55 2.70
CA TYR A 123 8.40 -10.34 3.92
C TYR A 123 7.46 -9.65 4.92
N THR A 124 6.92 -10.41 5.86
CA THR A 124 6.10 -9.86 6.95
C THR A 124 6.51 -10.49 8.26
N ARG A 125 6.92 -9.67 9.22
CA ARG A 125 7.19 -10.03 10.61
C ARG A 125 6.14 -9.35 11.49
N ILE A 126 5.72 -10.06 12.53
CA ILE A 126 4.65 -9.59 13.42
C ILE A 126 5.11 -9.80 14.84
N LEU A 127 4.87 -8.79 15.68
CA LEU A 127 5.09 -8.83 17.11
C LEU A 127 3.73 -8.62 17.79
N GLY A 128 3.41 -9.46 18.77
CA GLY A 128 2.15 -9.37 19.52
C GLY A 128 1.70 -10.71 20.09
N THR A 129 0.54 -10.71 20.75
CA THR A 129 -0.06 -11.93 21.31
C THR A 129 -0.45 -12.92 20.21
N PRO A 130 -0.03 -14.20 20.28
CA PRO A 130 -0.48 -15.22 19.33
C PRO A 130 -2.01 -15.31 19.28
N GLY A 131 -2.57 -15.37 18.07
CA GLY A 131 -4.02 -15.54 17.84
C GLY A 131 -4.86 -14.25 17.92
N SER A 132 -4.27 -13.09 18.21
CA SER A 132 -5.00 -11.80 18.19
C SER A 132 -5.08 -11.17 16.78
N TYR A 133 -4.40 -11.76 15.80
CA TYR A 133 -4.32 -11.26 14.42
C TYR A 133 -4.39 -12.41 13.39
N SER A 134 -4.58 -12.03 12.14
CA SER A 134 -4.50 -12.90 10.95
C SER A 134 -3.62 -12.23 9.90
N VAL A 135 -3.06 -13.04 8.99
CA VAL A 135 -2.23 -12.55 7.87
C VAL A 135 -2.92 -12.91 6.56
N GLY A 136 -2.92 -11.97 5.62
CA GLY A 136 -3.55 -12.16 4.32
C GLY A 136 -2.97 -11.20 3.28
N LYS A 137 -3.63 -11.10 2.12
CA LYS A 137 -3.24 -10.19 1.04
C LYS A 137 -4.34 -9.16 0.76
N ILE A 138 -3.95 -7.90 0.58
CA ILE A 138 -4.83 -6.83 0.10
C ILE A 138 -4.54 -6.61 -1.37
N ASP A 139 -5.58 -6.38 -2.19
CA ASP A 139 -5.47 -6.00 -3.59
C ASP A 139 -5.65 -4.48 -3.72
N LEU A 140 -4.54 -3.76 -3.89
CA LEU A 140 -4.49 -2.30 -4.02
C LEU A 140 -5.27 -1.79 -5.24
N PHE A 141 -5.34 -2.56 -6.33
CA PHE A 141 -6.03 -2.12 -7.56
C PHE A 141 -7.55 -2.14 -7.44
N LYS A 142 -8.10 -2.94 -6.51
CA LYS A 142 -9.53 -3.02 -6.21
C LYS A 142 -9.97 -2.05 -5.12
N GLN A 143 -9.06 -1.26 -4.56
CA GLN A 143 -9.42 -0.29 -3.53
C GLN A 143 -10.19 0.87 -4.14
N VAL A 144 -11.29 1.22 -3.48
CA VAL A 144 -11.97 2.50 -3.64
C VAL A 144 -11.73 3.25 -2.33
N LEU A 145 -11.11 4.43 -2.44
CA LEU A 145 -10.91 5.49 -1.45
C LEU A 145 -9.46 5.72 -1.00
N MET A 146 -9.04 6.98 -1.20
CA MET A 146 -7.86 7.59 -0.61
C MET A 146 -8.25 8.34 0.67
N ASP A 147 -7.33 8.38 1.60
CA ASP A 147 -6.95 9.64 2.23
C ASP A 147 -5.43 9.63 2.50
N THR A 148 -4.86 10.82 2.42
CA THR A 148 -3.44 11.17 2.35
C THR A 148 -2.79 11.46 3.71
N ASP A 149 -3.52 11.27 4.81
CA ASP A 149 -3.12 11.68 6.16
C ASP A 149 -2.64 10.49 7.02
N GLY A 150 -2.61 9.27 6.48
CA GLY A 150 -2.30 8.06 7.26
C GLY A 150 -3.42 7.67 8.23
N GLU A 151 -4.61 8.24 8.04
CA GLU A 151 -5.83 7.96 8.80
C GLU A 151 -6.57 6.73 8.25
N VAL A 152 -7.61 6.32 8.98
CA VAL A 152 -8.49 5.19 8.67
C VAL A 152 -9.32 5.51 7.40
N ILE A 153 -8.97 4.89 6.28
CA ILE A 153 -9.38 5.31 4.92
C ILE A 153 -10.57 4.53 4.33
N GLY A 154 -11.26 3.75 5.15
CA GLY A 154 -12.51 3.11 4.77
C GLY A 154 -12.56 1.61 5.03
N ASN A 155 -13.73 1.04 4.77
CA ASN A 155 -14.03 -0.35 5.06
C ASN A 155 -13.66 -1.25 3.87
N LEU A 156 -12.56 -2.00 4.01
CA LEU A 156 -12.23 -3.11 3.13
C LEU A 156 -13.22 -4.26 3.37
N LYS A 157 -14.05 -4.56 2.37
CA LYS A 157 -14.95 -5.71 2.35
C LYS A 157 -14.19 -6.94 1.82
N GLN A 158 -13.48 -7.66 2.69
CA GLN A 158 -12.74 -8.86 2.28
C GLN A 158 -13.28 -10.16 2.92
N LYS A 159 -13.28 -11.23 2.13
CA LYS A 159 -13.43 -12.59 2.62
C LYS A 159 -12.02 -13.13 2.90
N PHE A 160 -11.75 -13.37 4.18
CA PHE A 160 -10.50 -13.99 4.61
C PHE A 160 -10.45 -15.43 4.10
N LYS A 161 -9.42 -15.75 3.34
CA LYS A 161 -8.89 -17.10 3.30
C LYS A 161 -7.56 -17.03 4.04
N GLY A 162 -7.50 -17.70 5.19
CA GLY A 162 -6.22 -17.96 5.84
C GLY A 162 -5.33 -18.75 4.90
N TRP A 163 -4.03 -18.67 5.14
CA TRP A 163 -3.05 -19.57 4.55
C TRP A 163 -3.32 -21.01 5.01
#